data_AF-A0A1B6E040-F1
#
_entry.id   AF-A0A1B6E040-F1
#
_cell.length_a   1.000
_cell.length_b   1.000
_cell.length_c   1.000
_cell.angle_alpha   90.00
_cell.angle_beta   90.00
_cell.angle_gamma   90.00
#
_symmetry.space_group_name_H-M   'P 1'
#
loop_
_entity.id
_entity.type
_entity.pdbx_description
1 polymer ?
#
loop_
_entity_poly.entity_id
_entity_poly.type
_entity_poly.pdbx_seq_one_letter_code
_entity_poly.pdbx_strand_id
1 'polypeptide(L)'
;PLAKHNLLEPVAGKASIRSRTKTKDLHCVEHEDEALSMFCMVCKIPVCALCLQDTRHTSHDVQAINTMCKAQKTELSQNLQQLSERARSTTEFIQRLKSMTEKLNDNCVEFEEAVISQCDALIEAIEARKQQLIEYIRQDRDIKVRVLKEQVALCTCKLQHTTGLLQFCIEALKETDSAAFLQVGSMLITRVSNVDITWHKDMTASPRVSSQCDLTLDDKSVSRAIDQLNFIQMKPPSAPCIIPEECSAENNSVTVAWQPPPTSYVEGYVLELDDGSGGEFREVYCGKETICTVDGLHFNSMYNARVKAFNSTGEGEYSELIGLQTAEVAWFTFDPCLGGPDLNFSEDNCSVSCEGYEHRVALGSVGFSRGVHYWEFSIDRYDADTDPSFGIARIDVTKDQMLGKDDKGWSMYIDKQRSWFMHANMHDQRTEGGIQQGTTVGVLLDLDRHQLSFYVNEEPQGPIAFHDLYGVFYPAVSVNRGMSVTLHTALDAPSDTDET
;
A
#
# COMPACT_ATOMS: atom_id res chain seq x y z
N PRO A 1 -50.72 46.85 17.45
CA PRO A 1 -51.18 48.26 17.47
C PRO A 1 -50.00 49.24 17.65
N LEU A 2 -49.29 49.54 16.55
CA LEU A 2 -48.25 50.58 16.47
C LEU A 2 -48.44 51.44 15.21
N ALA A 3 -49.66 51.49 14.67
CA ALA A 3 -50.00 52.13 13.40
C ALA A 3 -50.29 53.65 13.50
N LYS A 4 -49.78 54.37 14.51
CA LYS A 4 -50.07 55.81 14.69
C LYS A 4 -48.86 56.67 15.04
N HIS A 5 -47.66 56.31 14.60
CA HIS A 5 -46.50 57.20 14.68
C HIS A 5 -45.96 57.47 13.27
N ASN A 6 -46.30 58.64 12.72
CA ASN A 6 -45.65 59.15 11.51
C ASN A 6 -44.22 59.57 11.87
N LEU A 7 -43.23 58.91 11.24
CA LEU A 7 -41.84 59.33 11.28
C LEU A 7 -41.72 60.66 10.51
N LEU A 8 -41.34 61.72 11.22
CA LEU A 8 -41.07 63.02 10.61
C LEU A 8 -39.67 63.04 9.99
N GLU A 9 -39.51 63.76 8.88
CA GLU A 9 -38.21 63.94 8.24
C GLU A 9 -37.17 64.54 9.21
N PRO A 10 -35.86 64.18 9.07
CA PRO A 10 -34.79 64.59 9.98
C PRO A 10 -34.66 66.11 10.20
N VAL A 11 -35.11 66.90 9.23
CA VAL A 11 -35.11 68.37 9.29
C VAL A 11 -36.22 68.90 10.20
N ALA A 12 -37.40 68.25 10.23
CA ALA A 12 -38.52 68.62 11.09
C ALA A 12 -38.27 68.23 12.57
N GLY A 13 -37.54 67.14 12.81
CA GLY A 13 -37.12 66.74 14.17
C GLY A 13 -36.21 67.78 14.85
N LYS A 14 -35.28 68.39 14.09
CA LYS A 14 -34.38 69.44 14.60
C LYS A 14 -35.11 70.73 14.98
N ALA A 15 -36.21 71.07 14.30
CA ALA A 15 -37.02 72.24 14.61
C ALA A 15 -37.90 72.05 15.86
N SER A 16 -38.47 70.85 16.05
CA SER A 16 -39.29 70.50 17.24
C SER A 16 -38.48 70.42 18.53
N ILE A 17 -37.21 69.98 18.45
CA ILE A 17 -36.29 69.94 19.60
C ILE A 17 -35.86 71.36 20.01
N ARG A 18 -35.65 72.28 19.05
CA ARG A 18 -35.23 73.67 19.32
C ARG A 18 -36.33 74.52 19.98
N SER A 19 -37.62 74.21 19.79
CA SER A 19 -38.71 74.98 20.42
C SER A 19 -38.96 74.63 21.89
N ARG A 20 -38.51 73.45 22.36
CA ARG A 20 -38.64 73.01 23.76
C ARG A 20 -37.52 73.45 24.71
N THR A 21 -36.44 74.03 24.19
CA THR A 21 -35.24 74.44 24.96
C THR A 21 -35.30 75.84 25.58
N LYS A 22 -36.48 76.43 25.78
CA LYS A 22 -36.66 77.60 26.66
C LYS A 22 -37.16 77.13 28.03
N THR A 23 -36.21 76.98 28.96
CA THR A 23 -36.38 77.08 30.43
C THR A 23 -37.76 76.69 30.97
N LYS A 24 -37.92 75.41 31.32
CA LYS A 24 -38.73 75.02 32.47
C LYS A 24 -37.81 74.20 33.36
N ASP A 25 -37.39 74.78 34.48
CA ASP A 25 -36.83 74.01 35.58
C ASP A 25 -37.86 72.92 35.91
N LEU A 26 -37.43 71.66 35.81
CA LEU A 26 -38.29 70.52 36.08
C LEU A 26 -38.45 70.44 37.60
N HIS A 27 -39.61 70.85 38.10
CA HIS A 27 -39.95 70.84 39.51
C HIS A 27 -40.51 69.47 39.91
N CYS A 28 -40.39 69.13 41.19
CA CYS A 28 -40.90 67.87 41.72
C CYS A 28 -42.44 67.85 41.68
N VAL A 29 -43.00 66.70 41.29
CA VAL A 29 -44.47 66.52 41.20
C VAL A 29 -45.15 66.60 42.57
N GLU A 30 -44.43 66.29 43.66
CA GLU A 30 -44.95 66.31 45.03
C GLU A 30 -44.54 67.57 45.80
N HIS A 31 -43.52 68.30 45.32
CA HIS A 31 -42.99 69.52 45.93
C HIS A 31 -42.79 70.56 44.83
N GLU A 32 -43.87 71.27 44.49
CA GLU A 32 -43.94 72.15 43.32
C GLU A 32 -42.92 73.30 43.33
N ASP A 33 -42.48 73.74 44.52
CA ASP A 33 -41.48 74.81 44.69
C ASP A 33 -40.03 74.30 44.63
N GLU A 34 -39.82 72.98 44.55
CA GLU A 34 -38.49 72.37 44.59
C GLU A 34 -38.06 71.81 43.24
N ALA A 35 -36.86 72.17 42.81
CA ALA A 35 -36.26 71.67 41.57
C ALA A 35 -35.76 70.22 41.73
N LEU A 36 -35.93 69.42 40.68
CA LEU A 36 -35.35 68.07 40.60
C LEU A 36 -33.83 68.19 40.45
N SER A 37 -33.11 67.82 41.51
CA SER A 37 -31.65 67.97 41.60
C SER A 37 -30.91 66.64 41.71
N MET A 38 -31.61 65.57 42.11
CA MET A 38 -31.04 64.26 42.40
C MET A 38 -31.78 63.16 41.60
N PHE A 39 -31.17 62.00 41.43
CA PHE A 39 -31.73 60.83 40.76
C PHE A 39 -31.59 59.62 41.68
N CYS A 40 -32.70 58.96 41.99
CA CYS A 40 -32.70 57.79 42.84
C CYS A 40 -32.36 56.53 42.03
N MET A 41 -31.29 55.84 42.41
CA MET A 41 -30.78 54.67 41.70
C MET A 41 -31.63 53.42 41.90
N VAL A 42 -32.37 53.36 43.01
CA VAL A 42 -33.30 52.28 43.36
C VAL A 42 -34.63 52.45 42.62
N CYS A 43 -35.21 53.65 42.65
CA CYS A 43 -36.52 53.93 42.05
C CYS A 43 -36.45 54.33 40.57
N LYS A 44 -35.25 54.59 40.03
CA LYS A 44 -34.99 55.01 38.64
C LYS A 44 -35.75 56.28 38.21
N ILE A 45 -35.93 57.22 39.13
CA ILE A 45 -36.64 58.49 38.90
C ILE A 45 -35.85 59.68 39.46
N PRO A 46 -36.00 60.88 38.87
CA PRO A 46 -35.46 62.11 39.44
C PRO A 46 -36.26 62.53 40.69
N VAL A 47 -35.57 63.03 41.71
CA VAL A 47 -36.12 63.46 43.00
C VAL A 47 -35.55 64.82 43.41
N CYS A 48 -36.31 65.61 44.18
CA CYS A 48 -35.83 66.87 44.77
C CYS A 48 -35.25 66.68 46.18
N ALA A 49 -34.74 67.75 46.79
CA ALA A 49 -34.12 67.69 48.12
C ALA A 49 -35.10 67.26 49.24
N LEU A 50 -36.37 67.67 49.16
CA LEU A 50 -37.40 67.29 50.13
C LEU A 50 -37.78 65.81 50.04
N CYS A 51 -37.85 65.24 48.83
CA CYS A 51 -38.10 63.80 48.64
C CYS A 51 -37.02 62.90 49.28
N LEU A 52 -35.79 63.40 49.45
CA LEU A 52 -34.70 62.68 50.11
C LEU A 52 -34.84 62.65 51.64
N GLN A 53 -35.51 63.64 52.21
CA GLN A 53 -35.78 63.73 53.65
C GLN A 53 -37.05 62.97 54.04
N ASP A 54 -37.91 62.69 53.05
CA ASP A 54 -39.06 61.80 53.22
C ASP A 54 -38.59 60.35 53.37
N THR A 55 -39.21 59.64 54.32
CA THR A 55 -38.99 58.22 54.66
C THR A 55 -38.94 57.27 53.46
N ARG A 56 -39.49 57.67 52.31
CA ARG A 56 -39.53 56.91 51.07
C ARG A 56 -38.19 56.82 50.31
N HIS A 57 -37.27 57.78 50.48
CA HIS A 57 -35.97 57.77 49.79
C HIS A 57 -34.76 58.00 50.72
N THR A 58 -34.97 58.12 52.03
CA THR A 58 -33.89 58.34 53.02
C THR A 58 -32.83 57.23 53.05
N SER A 59 -33.17 56.00 52.66
CA SER A 59 -32.25 54.84 52.60
C SER A 59 -31.85 54.44 51.18
N HIS A 60 -32.28 55.18 50.16
CA HIS A 60 -31.97 54.87 48.77
C HIS A 60 -30.69 55.56 48.32
N ASP A 61 -29.87 54.85 47.55
CA ASP A 61 -28.71 55.43 46.90
C ASP A 61 -29.13 56.44 45.82
N VAL A 62 -28.60 57.66 45.90
CA VAL A 62 -29.00 58.80 45.06
C VAL A 62 -27.78 59.55 44.55
N GLN A 63 -27.84 60.03 43.30
CA GLN A 63 -26.76 60.80 42.67
C GLN A 63 -27.30 62.09 42.05
N ALA A 64 -26.45 63.10 41.86
CA ALA A 64 -26.86 64.35 41.21
C ALA A 64 -27.41 64.09 39.80
N ILE A 65 -28.58 64.65 39.48
CA ILE A 65 -29.32 64.35 38.24
C ILE A 65 -28.50 64.65 36.99
N ASN A 66 -27.69 65.72 37.00
CA ASN A 66 -26.82 66.09 35.88
C ASN A 66 -25.66 65.12 35.71
N THR A 67 -25.12 64.57 36.81
CA THR A 67 -24.06 63.56 36.79
C THR A 67 -24.62 62.24 36.26
N MET A 68 -25.79 61.82 36.74
CA MET A 68 -26.45 60.60 36.28
C MET A 68 -26.90 60.70 34.82
N CYS A 69 -27.43 61.84 34.40
CA CYS A 69 -27.80 62.08 32.99
C CYS A 69 -26.58 62.01 32.07
N LYS A 70 -25.43 62.58 32.48
CA LYS A 70 -24.17 62.43 31.74
C LYS A 70 -23.74 60.96 31.68
N ALA A 71 -23.75 60.25 32.80
CA ALA A 71 -23.37 58.83 32.86
C ALA A 71 -24.26 57.95 31.96
N GLN A 72 -25.59 58.09 32.00
CA GLN A 72 -26.51 57.36 31.12
C GLN A 72 -26.34 57.73 29.65
N LYS A 73 -26.06 59.00 29.32
CA LYS A 73 -25.76 59.41 27.95
C LYS A 73 -24.45 58.79 27.44
N THR A 74 -23.43 58.74 28.28
CA THR A 74 -22.15 58.09 27.96
C THR A 74 -22.33 56.58 27.78
N GLU A 75 -23.06 55.92 28.67
CA GLU A 75 -23.39 54.48 28.56
C GLU A 75 -24.18 54.17 27.29
N LEU A 76 -25.21 54.96 26.99
CA LEU A 76 -25.98 54.84 25.75
C LEU A 76 -25.09 55.05 24.51
N SER A 77 -24.21 56.06 24.54
CA SER A 77 -23.26 56.31 23.45
C SER A 77 -22.28 55.15 23.25
N GLN A 78 -21.77 54.56 24.33
CA GLN A 78 -20.90 53.39 24.28
C GLN A 78 -21.63 52.17 23.72
N ASN A 79 -22.85 51.90 24.20
CA ASN A 79 -23.69 50.81 23.69
C ASN A 79 -24.04 50.98 22.21
N LEU A 80 -24.33 52.22 21.77
CA LEU A 80 -24.58 52.53 20.36
C LEU A 80 -23.32 52.33 19.50
N GLN A 81 -22.15 52.71 20.03
CA GLN A 81 -20.88 52.50 19.34
C GLN A 81 -20.57 51.00 19.18
N GLN A 82 -20.71 50.20 20.24
CA GLN A 82 -20.54 48.74 20.18
C GLN A 82 -21.54 48.09 19.21
N LEU A 83 -22.81 48.51 19.24
CA LEU A 83 -23.82 48.01 18.31
C LEU A 83 -23.47 48.38 16.86
N SER A 84 -22.97 49.58 16.62
CA SER A 84 -22.51 50.03 15.30
C SER A 84 -21.31 49.23 14.81
N GLU A 85 -20.34 48.95 15.67
CA GLU A 85 -19.18 48.10 15.34
C GLU A 85 -19.60 46.66 15.03
N ARG A 86 -20.51 46.08 15.82
CA ARG A 86 -21.10 44.76 15.55
C ARG A 86 -21.86 44.75 14.21
N ALA A 87 -22.67 45.78 13.94
CA ALA A 87 -23.38 45.90 12.66
C ALA A 87 -22.42 46.02 11.46
N ARG A 88 -21.31 46.75 11.62
CA ARG A 88 -20.25 46.84 10.60
C ARG A 88 -19.61 45.48 10.35
N SER A 89 -19.19 44.78 11.42
CA SER A 89 -18.61 43.43 11.33
C SER A 89 -19.54 42.43 10.65
N THR A 90 -20.84 42.48 10.94
CA THR A 90 -21.84 41.63 10.27
C THR A 90 -21.97 41.98 8.80
N THR A 91 -21.91 43.26 8.44
CA THR A 91 -21.95 43.71 7.04
C THR A 91 -20.72 43.24 6.26
N GLU A 92 -19.53 43.35 6.85
CA GLU A 92 -18.27 42.82 6.28
C GLU A 92 -18.32 41.30 6.13
N PHE A 93 -18.89 40.58 7.11
CA PHE A 93 -19.10 39.14 7.01
C PHE A 93 -20.07 38.77 5.87
N ILE A 94 -21.17 39.51 5.71
CA ILE A 94 -22.10 39.34 4.58
C ILE A 94 -21.38 39.57 3.24
N GLN A 95 -20.51 40.58 3.14
CA GLN A 95 -19.71 40.81 1.93
C GLN A 95 -18.75 39.65 1.65
N ARG A 96 -18.08 39.10 2.68
CA ARG A 96 -17.23 37.91 2.53
C ARG A 96 -18.02 36.70 2.06
N LEU A 97 -19.21 36.47 2.62
CA LEU A 97 -20.09 35.38 2.19
C LEU A 97 -20.49 35.53 0.72
N LYS A 98 -20.89 36.74 0.30
CA LYS A 98 -21.23 37.01 -1.11
C LYS A 98 -20.05 36.74 -2.04
N SER A 99 -18.85 37.22 -1.71
CA SER A 99 -17.65 36.95 -2.50
C SER A 99 -17.31 35.46 -2.55
N MET A 100 -17.50 34.73 -1.45
CA MET A 100 -17.30 33.28 -1.42
C MET A 100 -18.33 32.55 -2.30
N THR A 101 -19.59 33.02 -2.33
CA THR A 101 -20.62 32.50 -3.22
C THR A 101 -20.29 32.75 -4.69
N GLU A 102 -19.80 33.95 -5.04
CA GLU A 102 -19.34 34.25 -6.40
C GLU A 102 -18.22 33.32 -6.84
N LYS A 103 -17.16 33.18 -6.01
CA LYS A 103 -16.04 32.27 -6.29
C LYS A 103 -16.46 30.80 -6.41
N LEU A 104 -17.39 30.36 -5.56
CA LEU A 104 -17.91 29.00 -5.64
C LEU A 104 -18.64 28.80 -6.98
N ASN A 105 -19.44 29.78 -7.39
CA ASN A 105 -20.16 29.72 -8.65
C ASN A 105 -19.20 29.67 -9.85
N ASP A 106 -18.14 30.51 -9.86
CA ASP A 106 -17.11 30.49 -10.90
C ASP A 106 -16.40 29.13 -10.97
N ASN A 107 -15.99 28.59 -9.82
CA ASN A 107 -15.35 27.26 -9.75
C ASN A 107 -16.30 26.12 -10.21
N CYS A 108 -17.59 26.19 -9.85
CA CYS A 108 -18.58 25.22 -10.33
C CYS A 108 -18.73 25.27 -11.85
N VAL A 109 -18.76 26.47 -12.45
CA VAL A 109 -18.83 26.62 -13.91
C VAL A 109 -17.59 26.03 -14.57
N GLU A 110 -16.39 26.34 -14.07
CA GLU A 110 -15.14 25.75 -14.58
C GLU A 110 -15.12 24.22 -14.46
N PHE A 111 -15.62 23.69 -13.34
CA PHE A 111 -15.72 22.24 -13.11
C PHE A 111 -16.73 21.58 -14.07
N GLU A 112 -17.88 22.22 -14.29
CA GLU A 112 -18.88 21.76 -15.27
C GLU A 112 -18.27 21.72 -16.69
N GLU A 113 -17.55 22.75 -17.11
CA GLU A 113 -16.85 22.79 -18.40
C GLU A 113 -15.81 21.66 -18.52
N ALA A 114 -15.06 21.40 -17.45
CA ALA A 114 -14.08 20.31 -17.42
C ALA A 114 -14.73 18.92 -17.56
N VAL A 115 -15.86 18.69 -16.88
CA VAL A 115 -16.61 17.42 -16.99
C VAL A 115 -17.14 17.23 -18.41
N ILE A 116 -17.71 18.28 -19.01
CA ILE A 116 -18.21 18.25 -20.39
C ILE A 116 -17.05 17.89 -21.33
N SER A 117 -15.92 18.58 -21.24
CA SER A 117 -14.76 18.32 -22.09
C SER A 117 -14.21 16.89 -21.97
N GLN A 118 -14.17 16.33 -20.75
CA GLN A 118 -13.71 14.96 -20.54
C GLN A 118 -14.67 13.93 -21.13
N CYS A 119 -15.99 14.13 -20.97
CA CYS A 119 -17.00 13.27 -21.55
C CYS A 119 -16.99 13.33 -23.08
N ASP A 120 -16.85 14.51 -23.68
CA ASP A 120 -16.77 14.68 -25.13
C ASP A 120 -15.57 13.94 -25.73
N ALA A 121 -14.40 14.00 -25.07
CA ALA A 121 -13.22 13.24 -25.50
C ALA A 121 -13.44 11.71 -25.47
N LEU A 122 -14.17 11.20 -24.47
CA LEU A 122 -14.54 9.78 -24.41
C LEU A 122 -15.51 9.40 -25.53
N ILE A 123 -16.47 10.27 -25.85
CA ILE A 123 -17.40 10.07 -26.98
C ILE A 123 -16.63 9.99 -28.30
N GLU A 124 -15.72 10.94 -28.55
CA GLU A 124 -14.87 10.94 -29.75
C GLU A 124 -14.05 9.64 -29.88
N ALA A 125 -13.49 9.15 -28.78
CA ALA A 125 -12.74 7.89 -28.76
C ALA A 125 -13.62 6.68 -29.12
N ILE A 126 -14.85 6.62 -28.58
CA ILE A 126 -15.83 5.56 -28.90
C ILE A 126 -16.25 5.66 -30.37
N GLU A 127 -16.47 6.86 -30.91
CA GLU A 127 -16.82 7.07 -32.31
C GLU A 127 -15.68 6.64 -33.26
N ALA A 128 -14.45 6.97 -32.94
CA ALA A 128 -13.28 6.52 -33.69
C ALA A 128 -13.17 4.98 -33.68
N ARG A 129 -13.39 4.34 -32.52
CA ARG A 129 -13.37 2.88 -32.41
C ARG A 129 -14.47 2.22 -33.23
N LYS A 130 -15.68 2.79 -33.22
CA LYS A 130 -16.81 2.36 -34.06
C LYS A 130 -16.44 2.37 -35.54
N GLN A 131 -15.78 3.44 -36.02
CA GLN A 131 -15.35 3.52 -37.42
C GLN A 131 -14.35 2.41 -37.78
N GLN A 132 -13.37 2.14 -36.93
CA GLN A 132 -12.40 1.05 -37.14
C GLN A 132 -13.06 -0.34 -37.21
N LEU A 133 -14.01 -0.62 -36.33
CA LEU A 133 -14.72 -1.91 -36.30
C LEU A 133 -15.55 -2.11 -37.58
N ILE A 134 -16.23 -1.06 -38.04
CA ILE A 134 -16.98 -1.09 -39.30
C ILE A 134 -16.05 -1.32 -40.49
N GLU A 135 -14.88 -0.66 -40.50
CA GLU A 135 -13.91 -0.81 -41.57
C GLU A 135 -13.34 -2.24 -41.62
N TYR A 136 -13.07 -2.86 -40.48
CA TYR A 136 -12.68 -4.27 -40.41
C TYR A 136 -13.73 -5.19 -41.05
N ILE A 137 -15.02 -5.00 -40.74
CA ILE A 137 -16.11 -5.78 -41.34
C ILE A 137 -16.15 -5.58 -42.87
N ARG A 138 -15.95 -4.35 -43.34
CA ARG A 138 -15.93 -4.05 -44.79
C ARG A 138 -14.77 -4.74 -45.48
N GLN A 139 -13.59 -4.75 -44.87
CA GLN A 139 -12.40 -5.41 -45.42
C GLN A 139 -12.56 -6.94 -45.47
N ASP A 140 -13.06 -7.57 -44.41
CA ASP A 140 -13.36 -9.01 -44.40
C ASP A 140 -14.36 -9.38 -45.50
N ARG A 141 -15.45 -8.60 -45.62
CA ARG A 141 -16.42 -8.75 -46.71
C ARG A 141 -15.75 -8.66 -48.07
N ASP A 142 -14.92 -7.65 -48.30
CA ASP A 142 -14.28 -7.42 -49.60
C ASP A 142 -13.30 -8.55 -49.96
N ILE A 143 -12.59 -9.10 -48.98
CA ILE A 143 -11.74 -10.29 -49.15
C ILE A 143 -12.59 -11.50 -49.52
N LYS A 144 -13.65 -11.81 -48.75
CA LYS A 144 -14.55 -12.93 -49.02
C LYS A 144 -15.20 -12.82 -50.40
N VAL A 145 -15.68 -11.64 -50.77
CA VAL A 145 -16.24 -11.37 -52.10
C VAL A 145 -15.20 -11.58 -53.20
N ARG A 146 -13.95 -11.16 -52.98
CA ARG A 146 -12.86 -11.39 -53.94
C ARG A 146 -12.59 -12.88 -54.16
N VAL A 147 -12.48 -13.66 -53.08
CA VAL A 147 -12.29 -15.11 -53.15
C VAL A 147 -13.43 -15.80 -53.88
N LEU A 148 -14.69 -15.41 -53.61
CA LEU A 148 -15.84 -15.96 -54.32
C LEU A 148 -15.82 -15.61 -55.81
N LYS A 149 -15.48 -14.37 -56.17
CA LYS A 149 -15.34 -13.95 -57.58
C LYS A 149 -14.25 -14.75 -58.31
N GLU A 150 -13.11 -14.98 -57.67
CA GLU A 150 -12.03 -15.80 -58.22
C GLU A 150 -12.46 -17.27 -58.41
N GLN A 151 -13.19 -17.84 -57.44
CA GLN A 151 -13.74 -19.20 -57.55
C GLN A 151 -14.75 -19.30 -58.70
N VAL A 152 -15.64 -18.31 -58.85
CA VAL A 152 -16.59 -18.24 -59.99
C VAL A 152 -15.84 -18.15 -61.33
N ALA A 153 -14.80 -17.31 -61.42
CA ALA A 153 -14.01 -17.16 -62.65
C ALA A 153 -13.30 -18.47 -63.03
N LEU A 154 -12.72 -19.17 -62.05
CA LEU A 154 -12.06 -20.47 -62.25
C LEU A 154 -13.05 -21.52 -62.77
N CYS A 155 -14.20 -21.68 -62.10
CA CYS A 155 -15.25 -22.61 -62.53
C CYS A 155 -15.75 -22.29 -63.94
N THR A 156 -15.95 -21.00 -64.24
CA THR A 156 -16.41 -20.54 -65.56
C THR A 156 -15.39 -20.90 -66.66
N CYS A 157 -14.10 -20.64 -66.42
CA CYS A 157 -13.04 -20.96 -67.37
C CYS A 157 -12.92 -22.46 -67.62
N LYS A 158 -12.92 -23.28 -66.56
CA LYS A 158 -12.86 -24.74 -66.69
C LYS A 158 -14.09 -25.27 -67.45
N LEU A 159 -15.29 -24.77 -67.16
CA LEU A 159 -16.52 -25.12 -67.86
C LEU A 159 -16.44 -24.77 -69.35
N GLN A 160 -15.96 -23.59 -69.71
CA GLN A 160 -15.76 -23.19 -71.11
C GLN A 160 -14.79 -24.13 -71.84
N HIS A 161 -13.63 -24.45 -71.24
CA HIS A 161 -12.64 -25.34 -71.87
C HIS A 161 -13.17 -26.77 -72.05
N THR A 162 -13.83 -27.33 -71.05
CA THR A 162 -14.45 -28.67 -71.15
C THR A 162 -15.58 -28.67 -72.17
N THR A 163 -16.40 -27.61 -72.23
CA THR A 163 -17.48 -27.49 -73.24
C THR A 163 -16.92 -27.45 -74.65
N GLY A 164 -15.85 -26.68 -74.90
CA GLY A 164 -15.17 -26.66 -76.20
C GLY A 164 -14.57 -28.00 -76.60
N LEU A 165 -13.94 -28.72 -75.65
CA LEU A 165 -13.42 -30.07 -75.89
C LEU A 165 -14.55 -31.06 -76.23
N LEU A 166 -15.67 -31.01 -75.50
CA LEU A 166 -16.84 -31.84 -75.77
C LEU A 166 -17.38 -31.58 -77.18
N GLN A 167 -17.57 -30.30 -77.55
CA GLN A 167 -18.03 -29.93 -78.90
C GLN A 167 -17.07 -30.45 -79.99
N PHE A 168 -15.76 -30.29 -79.79
CA PHE A 168 -14.75 -30.79 -80.73
C PHE A 168 -14.80 -32.32 -80.87
N CYS A 169 -14.93 -33.05 -79.76
CA CYS A 169 -15.03 -34.51 -79.79
C CYS A 169 -16.32 -34.97 -80.47
N ILE A 170 -17.45 -34.30 -80.22
CA ILE A 170 -18.73 -34.59 -80.89
C ILE A 170 -18.61 -34.40 -82.40
N GLU A 171 -17.90 -33.36 -82.85
CA GLU A 171 -17.68 -33.14 -84.28
C GLU A 171 -16.74 -34.20 -84.88
N ALA A 172 -15.64 -34.53 -84.19
CA ALA A 172 -14.71 -35.58 -84.63
C ALA A 172 -15.39 -36.96 -84.73
N LEU A 173 -16.38 -37.25 -83.88
CA LEU A 173 -17.16 -38.50 -83.94
C LEU A 173 -18.08 -38.60 -85.18
N LYS A 174 -18.33 -37.49 -85.89
CA LYS A 174 -19.07 -37.50 -87.15
C LYS A 174 -18.21 -37.88 -88.36
N GLU A 175 -16.89 -37.99 -88.18
CA GLU A 175 -15.97 -38.38 -89.25
C GLU A 175 -16.31 -39.79 -89.76
N THR A 176 -16.40 -39.92 -91.09
CA THR A 176 -16.83 -41.17 -91.73
C THR A 176 -15.66 -41.99 -92.25
N ASP A 177 -14.50 -41.36 -92.51
CA ASP A 177 -13.27 -42.08 -92.85
C ASP A 177 -12.59 -42.65 -91.59
N SER A 178 -12.50 -43.98 -91.56
CA SER A 178 -11.89 -44.72 -90.45
C SER A 178 -10.40 -44.39 -90.29
N ALA A 179 -9.67 -44.12 -91.37
CA ALA A 179 -8.25 -43.79 -91.30
C ALA A 179 -8.02 -42.39 -90.74
N ALA A 180 -8.76 -41.38 -91.23
CA ALA A 180 -8.71 -40.00 -90.72
C ALA A 180 -9.09 -39.92 -89.23
N PHE A 181 -10.13 -40.63 -88.79
CA PHE A 181 -10.51 -40.66 -87.38
C PHE A 181 -9.41 -41.27 -86.49
N LEU A 182 -8.81 -42.40 -86.89
CA LEU A 182 -7.78 -43.07 -86.09
C LEU A 182 -6.49 -42.24 -85.94
N GLN A 183 -6.20 -41.31 -86.84
CA GLN A 183 -5.05 -40.39 -86.71
C GLN A 183 -5.19 -39.42 -85.52
N VAL A 184 -6.42 -39.08 -85.13
CA VAL A 184 -6.69 -38.09 -84.05
C VAL A 184 -7.42 -38.67 -82.84
N GLY A 185 -8.12 -39.80 -83.01
CA GLY A 185 -9.01 -40.38 -82.01
C GLY A 185 -8.31 -40.86 -80.75
N SER A 186 -7.14 -41.50 -80.87
CA SER A 186 -6.36 -41.96 -79.70
C SER A 186 -5.94 -40.79 -78.81
N MET A 187 -5.48 -39.69 -79.41
CA MET A 187 -5.11 -38.47 -78.70
C MET A 187 -6.30 -37.79 -78.01
N LEU A 188 -7.47 -37.78 -78.66
CA LEU A 188 -8.70 -37.23 -78.07
C LEU A 188 -9.20 -38.07 -76.90
N ILE A 189 -9.16 -39.40 -77.00
CA ILE A 189 -9.52 -40.31 -75.91
C ILE A 189 -8.64 -40.05 -74.69
N THR A 190 -7.31 -39.97 -74.88
CA THR A 190 -6.38 -39.65 -73.78
C THR A 190 -6.66 -38.26 -73.20
N ARG A 191 -6.93 -37.24 -74.03
CA ARG A 191 -7.19 -35.87 -73.57
C ARG A 191 -8.49 -35.77 -72.78
N VAL A 192 -9.57 -36.40 -73.24
CA VAL A 192 -10.86 -36.45 -72.54
C VAL A 192 -10.72 -37.19 -71.21
N SER A 193 -10.07 -38.35 -71.21
CA SER A 193 -9.81 -39.12 -69.99
C SER A 193 -9.01 -38.32 -68.95
N ASN A 194 -7.97 -37.59 -69.38
CA ASN A 194 -7.19 -36.73 -68.48
C ASN A 194 -8.00 -35.55 -67.93
N VAL A 195 -8.87 -34.94 -68.74
CA VAL A 195 -9.76 -33.86 -68.26
C VAL A 195 -10.78 -34.40 -67.27
N ASP A 196 -11.35 -35.59 -67.50
CA ASP A 196 -12.32 -36.23 -66.60
C ASP A 196 -11.71 -36.56 -65.22
N ILE A 197 -10.49 -37.10 -65.21
CA ILE A 197 -9.74 -37.38 -63.97
C ILE A 197 -9.45 -36.08 -63.19
N THR A 198 -9.02 -35.02 -63.88
CA THR A 198 -8.67 -33.75 -63.23
C THR A 198 -9.90 -32.92 -62.82
N TRP A 199 -11.03 -33.09 -63.49
CA TRP A 199 -12.27 -32.37 -63.19
C TRP A 199 -12.74 -32.62 -61.75
N HIS A 200 -12.77 -33.88 -61.32
CA HIS A 200 -13.18 -34.25 -59.97
C HIS A 200 -12.18 -33.79 -58.89
N LYS A 201 -10.92 -33.60 -59.26
CA LYS A 201 -9.85 -33.16 -58.34
C LYS A 201 -9.84 -31.64 -58.15
N ASP A 202 -10.10 -30.88 -59.22
CA ASP A 202 -10.02 -29.41 -59.21
C ASP A 202 -11.34 -28.74 -58.79
N MET A 203 -12.48 -29.44 -58.98
CA MET A 203 -13.83 -28.89 -58.77
C MET A 203 -14.36 -29.26 -57.38
N THR A 204 -14.04 -28.46 -56.36
CA THR A 204 -14.66 -28.58 -55.04
C THR A 204 -16.07 -27.99 -55.06
N ALA A 205 -17.09 -28.79 -54.72
CA ALA A 205 -18.51 -28.39 -54.76
C ALA A 205 -18.93 -27.40 -53.65
N SER A 206 -18.03 -27.05 -52.74
CA SER A 206 -18.29 -26.10 -51.64
C SER A 206 -17.68 -24.71 -51.89
N PRO A 207 -18.32 -23.64 -51.40
CA PRO A 207 -17.73 -22.30 -51.36
C PRO A 207 -16.44 -22.31 -50.50
N ARG A 208 -15.41 -21.59 -50.95
CA ARG A 208 -14.13 -21.47 -50.22
C ARG A 208 -14.20 -20.58 -48.97
N VAL A 209 -15.26 -19.80 -48.83
CA VAL A 209 -15.51 -18.92 -47.68
C VAL A 209 -16.96 -19.05 -47.21
N SER A 210 -17.19 -18.83 -45.92
CA SER A 210 -18.54 -18.80 -45.34
C SER A 210 -19.33 -17.57 -45.81
N SER A 211 -20.66 -17.69 -45.83
CA SER A 211 -21.59 -16.60 -46.15
C SER A 211 -21.93 -15.70 -44.96
N GLN A 212 -21.49 -16.07 -43.75
CA GLN A 212 -21.78 -15.38 -42.51
C GLN A 212 -20.57 -14.58 -42.02
N CYS A 213 -20.84 -13.44 -41.37
CA CYS A 213 -19.86 -12.72 -40.56
C CYS A 213 -20.04 -13.19 -39.11
N ASP A 214 -19.20 -14.13 -38.68
CA ASP A 214 -19.24 -14.70 -37.33
C ASP A 214 -18.54 -13.77 -36.32
N LEU A 215 -19.01 -12.52 -36.25
CA LEU A 215 -18.45 -11.48 -35.39
C LEU A 215 -19.53 -11.00 -34.42
N THR A 216 -19.19 -10.96 -33.13
CA THR A 216 -19.99 -10.32 -32.09
C THR A 216 -19.18 -9.20 -31.46
N LEU A 217 -19.82 -8.07 -31.19
CA LEU A 217 -19.23 -7.01 -30.37
C LEU A 217 -19.51 -7.36 -28.90
N ASP A 218 -18.46 -7.35 -28.07
CA ASP A 218 -18.61 -7.40 -26.61
C ASP A 218 -18.51 -5.98 -26.05
N ASP A 219 -19.66 -5.41 -25.68
CA ASP A 219 -19.77 -4.05 -25.13
C ASP A 219 -19.77 -4.02 -23.60
N LYS A 220 -19.86 -5.18 -22.93
CA LYS A 220 -20.15 -5.27 -21.49
C LYS A 220 -19.08 -4.61 -20.61
N SER A 221 -17.81 -4.76 -20.97
CA SER A 221 -16.69 -4.18 -20.23
C SER A 221 -16.71 -2.65 -20.30
N VAL A 222 -17.02 -2.09 -21.47
CA VAL A 222 -17.13 -0.65 -21.69
C VAL A 222 -18.36 -0.09 -20.96
N SER A 223 -19.50 -0.78 -21.04
CA SER A 223 -20.71 -0.41 -20.31
C SER A 223 -20.46 -0.36 -18.79
N ARG A 224 -19.77 -1.35 -18.24
CA ARG A 224 -19.39 -1.35 -16.82
C ARG A 224 -18.45 -0.19 -16.46
N ALA A 225 -17.51 0.14 -17.34
CA ALA A 225 -16.61 1.27 -17.12
C ALA A 225 -17.36 2.62 -17.11
N ILE A 226 -18.37 2.77 -17.98
CA ILE A 226 -19.26 3.95 -18.00
C ILE A 226 -20.05 4.05 -16.69
N ASP A 227 -20.63 2.94 -16.21
CA ASP A 227 -21.36 2.92 -14.93
C ASP A 227 -20.47 3.26 -13.72
N GLN A 228 -19.17 2.98 -13.83
CA GLN A 228 -18.18 3.25 -12.78
C GLN A 228 -17.56 4.65 -12.86
N LEU A 229 -17.85 5.44 -13.91
CA LEU A 229 -17.35 6.79 -14.08
C LEU A 229 -17.99 7.73 -13.05
N ASN A 230 -17.24 8.07 -12.01
CA ASN A 230 -17.71 8.86 -10.87
C ASN A 230 -16.69 9.95 -10.50
N PHE A 231 -17.15 10.95 -9.74
CA PHE A 231 -16.27 11.96 -9.17
C PHE A 231 -15.31 11.34 -8.17
N ILE A 232 -14.01 11.55 -8.38
CA ILE A 232 -12.97 11.21 -7.40
C ILE A 232 -12.74 12.44 -6.54
N GLN A 233 -12.80 12.27 -5.22
CA GLN A 233 -12.57 13.36 -4.29
C GLN A 233 -11.11 13.81 -4.37
N MET A 234 -10.86 15.04 -4.82
CA MET A 234 -9.52 15.66 -4.87
C MET A 234 -9.06 16.11 -3.48
N LYS A 235 -9.01 15.18 -2.53
CA LYS A 235 -8.33 15.37 -1.25
C LYS A 235 -7.41 14.18 -1.00
N PRO A 236 -6.26 14.39 -0.33
CA PRO A 236 -5.46 13.26 0.13
C PRO A 236 -6.32 12.31 0.97
N PRO A 237 -6.09 10.99 0.89
CA PRO A 237 -6.90 10.04 1.65
C PRO A 237 -6.85 10.30 3.14
N SER A 238 -7.93 10.00 3.85
CA SER A 238 -7.88 9.89 5.31
C SER A 238 -7.04 8.69 5.73
N ALA A 239 -6.53 8.72 6.98
CA ALA A 239 -5.71 7.64 7.51
C ALA A 239 -6.41 6.27 7.41
N PRO A 240 -5.70 5.22 6.96
CA PRO A 240 -6.19 3.85 7.07
C PRO A 240 -6.22 3.42 8.54
N CYS A 241 -6.95 2.35 8.82
CA CYS A 241 -7.06 1.80 10.18
C CYS A 241 -6.41 0.42 10.23
N ILE A 242 -5.41 0.25 11.08
CA ILE A 242 -4.79 -1.06 11.33
C ILE A 242 -5.80 -1.96 12.03
N ILE A 243 -5.81 -3.25 11.71
CA ILE A 243 -6.65 -4.28 12.31
C ILE A 243 -5.76 -5.10 13.25
N PRO A 244 -5.66 -4.77 14.54
CA PRO A 244 -4.71 -5.44 15.45
C PRO A 244 -4.91 -6.95 15.54
N GLU A 245 -6.16 -7.42 15.40
CA GLU A 245 -6.52 -8.84 15.47
C GLU A 245 -6.03 -9.66 14.26
N GLU A 246 -5.71 -9.00 13.15
CA GLU A 246 -5.15 -9.62 11.94
C GLU A 246 -3.64 -9.35 11.81
N CYS A 247 -3.05 -8.61 12.75
CA CYS A 247 -1.62 -8.44 12.84
C CYS A 247 -0.99 -9.57 13.66
N SER A 248 0.17 -10.05 13.24
CA SER A 248 0.91 -11.09 13.96
C SER A 248 2.41 -10.86 13.89
N ALA A 249 3.13 -11.42 14.85
CA ALA A 249 4.57 -11.55 14.79
C ALA A 249 4.89 -13.04 14.90
N GLU A 250 5.64 -13.56 13.93
CA GLU A 250 5.98 -14.97 13.83
C GLU A 250 7.48 -15.09 13.60
N ASN A 251 8.21 -15.72 14.52
CA ASN A 251 9.67 -15.82 14.46
C ASN A 251 10.32 -14.41 14.33
N ASN A 252 10.99 -14.13 13.22
CA ASN A 252 11.56 -12.83 12.88
C ASN A 252 10.80 -12.11 11.75
N SER A 253 9.51 -12.35 11.62
CA SER A 253 8.64 -11.63 10.71
C SER A 253 7.46 -11.01 11.43
N VAL A 254 6.94 -9.93 10.84
CA VAL A 254 5.78 -9.21 11.32
C VAL A 254 4.80 -9.03 10.18
N THR A 255 3.55 -9.43 10.40
CA THR A 255 2.44 -9.21 9.47
C THR A 255 1.56 -8.08 9.99
N VAL A 256 1.34 -7.08 9.15
CA VAL A 256 0.47 -5.93 9.45
C VAL A 256 -0.69 -5.93 8.46
N ALA A 257 -1.91 -5.87 8.98
CA ALA A 257 -3.14 -5.79 8.21
C ALA A 257 -3.88 -4.49 8.53
N TRP A 258 -4.49 -3.87 7.52
CA TRP A 258 -5.23 -2.63 7.66
C TRP A 258 -6.48 -2.61 6.77
N GLN A 259 -7.42 -1.72 7.08
CA GLN A 259 -8.61 -1.48 6.28
C GLN A 259 -8.52 -0.13 5.53
N PRO A 260 -9.07 -0.06 4.31
CA PRO A 260 -9.20 1.19 3.58
C PRO A 260 -10.03 2.23 4.34
N PRO A 261 -9.71 3.54 4.20
CA PRO A 261 -10.57 4.61 4.68
C PRO A 261 -11.96 4.58 4.00
N PRO A 262 -13.07 4.72 4.74
CA PRO A 262 -14.42 4.48 4.22
C PRO A 262 -14.94 5.52 3.22
N THR A 263 -14.33 6.71 3.15
CA THR A 263 -14.82 7.84 2.34
C THR A 263 -13.78 8.41 1.38
N SER A 264 -12.60 7.78 1.28
CA SER A 264 -11.49 8.28 0.49
C SER A 264 -11.18 7.36 -0.68
N TYR A 265 -10.93 7.94 -1.85
CA TYR A 265 -10.36 7.20 -2.97
C TYR A 265 -8.87 6.98 -2.71
N VAL A 266 -8.44 5.71 -2.75
CA VAL A 266 -7.05 5.30 -2.47
C VAL A 266 -6.48 4.61 -3.70
N GLU A 267 -5.29 5.04 -4.12
CA GLU A 267 -4.54 4.38 -5.19
C GLU A 267 -3.51 3.38 -4.66
N GLY A 268 -3.05 3.56 -3.42
CA GLY A 268 -2.18 2.64 -2.71
C GLY A 268 -1.89 3.07 -1.27
N TYR A 269 -1.05 2.29 -0.61
CA TYR A 269 -0.63 2.44 0.78
C TYR A 269 0.88 2.40 0.88
N VAL A 270 1.40 3.12 1.88
CA VAL A 270 2.80 3.02 2.32
C VAL A 270 2.77 2.51 3.75
N LEU A 271 3.39 1.35 3.97
CA LEU A 271 3.64 0.80 5.30
C LEU A 271 5.08 1.15 5.70
N GLU A 272 5.21 1.70 6.89
CA GLU A 272 6.50 1.99 7.51
C GLU A 272 6.67 1.21 8.80
N LEU A 273 7.90 0.76 9.05
CA LEU A 273 8.34 0.07 10.25
C LEU A 273 9.56 0.78 10.82
N ASP A 274 9.68 0.89 12.14
CA ASP A 274 10.91 1.37 12.78
C ASP A 274 12.03 0.30 12.77
N ASP A 275 13.17 0.61 13.37
CA ASP A 275 14.34 -0.28 13.42
C ASP A 275 14.30 -1.33 14.55
N GLY A 276 13.17 -1.43 15.27
CA GLY A 276 13.02 -2.31 16.43
C GLY A 276 13.78 -1.82 17.66
N SER A 277 14.22 -0.56 17.68
CA SER A 277 14.98 0.08 18.76
C SER A 277 14.53 1.52 19.01
N GLY A 278 13.34 1.89 18.53
CA GLY A 278 12.78 3.24 18.66
C GLY A 278 13.44 4.29 17.77
N GLY A 279 14.15 3.87 16.71
CA GLY A 279 14.78 4.74 15.73
C GLY A 279 13.82 5.25 14.64
N GLU A 280 14.36 5.49 13.44
CA GLU A 280 13.59 6.04 12.32
C GLU A 280 12.70 4.99 11.65
N PHE A 281 11.51 5.44 11.24
CA PHE A 281 10.60 4.68 10.38
C PHE A 281 11.14 4.60 8.95
N ARG A 282 11.06 3.42 8.35
CA ARG A 282 11.44 3.16 6.95
C ARG A 282 10.28 2.54 6.20
N GLU A 283 10.13 2.92 4.93
CA GLU A 283 9.18 2.31 4.02
C GLU A 283 9.58 0.84 3.78
N VAL A 284 8.70 -0.07 4.18
CA VAL A 284 8.86 -1.52 3.98
C VAL A 284 7.91 -2.06 2.93
N TYR A 285 6.87 -1.30 2.57
CA TYR A 285 5.96 -1.66 1.50
C TYR A 285 5.26 -0.43 0.88
N CYS A 286 5.11 -0.45 -0.44
CA CYS A 286 4.32 0.51 -1.21
C CYS A 286 3.52 -0.21 -2.30
N GLY A 287 2.19 -0.18 -2.20
CA GLY A 287 1.33 -0.93 -3.11
C GLY A 287 -0.16 -0.88 -2.77
N LYS A 288 -0.97 -1.72 -3.42
CA LYS A 288 -2.45 -1.70 -3.30
C LYS A 288 -3.02 -2.66 -2.25
N GLU A 289 -2.26 -3.70 -1.93
CA GLU A 289 -2.64 -4.67 -0.91
C GLU A 289 -2.79 -4.00 0.46
N THR A 290 -3.64 -4.59 1.28
CA THR A 290 -3.98 -4.11 2.63
C THR A 290 -3.44 -5.00 3.74
N ILE A 291 -2.53 -5.90 3.38
CA ILE A 291 -1.80 -6.77 4.28
C ILE A 291 -0.37 -6.92 3.75
N CYS A 292 0.62 -6.88 4.64
CA CYS A 292 2.01 -7.06 4.29
C CYS A 292 2.76 -7.76 5.42
N THR A 293 3.56 -8.76 5.05
CA THR A 293 4.50 -9.44 5.95
C THR A 293 5.90 -8.94 5.66
N VAL A 294 6.60 -8.53 6.72
CA VAL A 294 7.98 -8.05 6.70
C VAL A 294 8.86 -9.10 7.37
N ASP A 295 9.72 -9.75 6.59
CA ASP A 295 10.64 -10.80 7.06
C ASP A 295 12.04 -10.24 7.38
N GLY A 296 12.85 -11.05 8.08
CA GLY A 296 14.27 -10.74 8.31
C GLY A 296 14.51 -9.68 9.38
N LEU A 297 13.58 -9.54 10.32
CA LEU A 297 13.69 -8.64 11.45
C LEU A 297 14.65 -9.21 12.52
N HIS A 298 15.05 -8.39 13.49
CA HIS A 298 15.79 -8.89 14.64
C HIS A 298 14.83 -9.60 15.60
N PHE A 299 15.29 -10.69 16.22
CA PHE A 299 14.57 -11.37 17.30
C PHE A 299 14.48 -10.50 18.55
N ASN A 300 13.55 -10.87 19.43
CA ASN A 300 13.27 -10.22 20.71
C ASN A 300 13.29 -8.68 20.62
N SER A 301 12.70 -8.14 19.55
CA SER A 301 12.73 -6.72 19.25
C SER A 301 11.30 -6.22 19.03
N MET A 302 10.99 -5.07 19.63
CA MET A 302 9.68 -4.44 19.52
C MET A 302 9.69 -3.47 18.35
N TYR A 303 8.90 -3.78 17.32
CA TYR A 303 8.77 -2.98 16.11
C TYR A 303 7.47 -2.18 16.12
N ASN A 304 7.56 -0.88 15.82
CA ASN A 304 6.38 -0.04 15.63
C ASN A 304 6.07 0.10 14.14
N ALA A 305 4.82 -0.19 13.76
CA ALA A 305 4.33 -0.07 12.40
C ALA A 305 3.29 1.04 12.26
N ARG A 306 3.28 1.70 11.11
CA ARG A 306 2.27 2.70 10.72
C ARG A 306 2.00 2.68 9.22
N VAL A 307 0.77 2.98 8.84
CA VAL A 307 0.35 2.95 7.43
C VAL A 307 -0.26 4.28 7.04
N LYS A 308 0.08 4.80 5.86
CA LYS A 308 -0.63 5.93 5.22
C LYS A 308 -1.19 5.49 3.86
N ALA A 309 -2.28 6.12 3.44
CA ALA A 309 -2.87 5.92 2.13
C ALA A 309 -2.50 7.10 1.21
N PHE A 310 -2.35 6.85 -0.09
CA PHE A 310 -2.08 7.89 -1.08
C PHE A 310 -2.99 7.78 -2.30
N ASN A 311 -3.19 8.91 -2.98
CA ASN A 311 -3.80 9.00 -4.29
C ASN A 311 -3.08 10.07 -5.13
N SER A 312 -3.54 10.31 -6.36
CA SER A 312 -3.01 11.33 -7.27
C SER A 312 -3.01 12.76 -6.71
N THR A 313 -3.78 13.06 -5.66
CA THR A 313 -3.75 14.37 -4.98
C THR A 313 -2.61 14.46 -3.95
N GLY A 314 -2.19 13.35 -3.36
CA GLY A 314 -1.10 13.28 -2.39
C GLY A 314 -1.27 12.18 -1.35
N GLU A 315 -0.42 12.26 -0.33
CA GLU A 315 -0.38 11.35 0.80
C GLU A 315 -1.29 11.81 1.94
N GLY A 316 -2.00 10.86 2.55
CA GLY A 316 -2.82 11.05 3.73
C GLY A 316 -2.03 11.03 5.03
N GLU A 317 -2.74 11.25 6.14
CA GLU A 317 -2.21 11.06 7.48
C GLU A 317 -1.90 9.57 7.77
N TYR A 318 -0.98 9.32 8.69
CA TYR A 318 -0.67 7.97 9.16
C TYR A 318 -1.79 7.42 10.07
N SER A 319 -1.92 6.10 10.08
CA SER A 319 -2.70 5.35 11.06
C SER A 319 -2.15 5.54 12.49
N GLU A 320 -2.90 5.07 13.47
CA GLU A 320 -2.33 4.81 14.80
C GLU A 320 -1.18 3.79 14.70
N LEU A 321 -0.24 3.89 15.65
CA LEU A 321 0.89 2.97 15.73
C LEU A 321 0.41 1.63 16.29
N ILE A 322 0.94 0.54 15.73
CA ILE A 322 0.87 -0.79 16.35
C ILE A 322 2.28 -1.25 16.69
N GLY A 323 2.46 -1.78 17.91
CA GLY A 323 3.70 -2.36 18.36
C GLY A 323 3.64 -3.89 18.29
N LEU A 324 4.59 -4.52 17.61
CA LEU A 324 4.66 -5.96 17.38
C LEU A 324 6.04 -6.46 17.81
N GLN A 325 6.08 -7.48 18.68
CA GLN A 325 7.32 -8.04 19.21
C GLN A 325 7.63 -9.36 18.49
N THR A 326 8.82 -9.44 17.90
CA THR A 326 9.34 -10.69 17.32
C THR A 326 9.65 -11.72 18.40
N ALA A 327 9.77 -12.99 18.02
CA ALA A 327 9.99 -14.10 18.95
C ALA A 327 11.22 -13.87 19.82
N GLU A 328 11.13 -14.24 21.11
CA GLU A 328 12.22 -14.10 22.08
C GLU A 328 13.43 -14.97 21.71
N VAL A 329 13.17 -16.15 21.16
CA VAL A 329 14.18 -17.14 20.75
C VAL A 329 14.12 -17.37 19.23
N ALA A 330 15.28 -17.64 18.64
CA ALA A 330 15.39 -17.83 17.20
C ALA A 330 15.06 -19.27 16.79
N TRP A 331 14.05 -19.43 15.93
CA TRP A 331 13.79 -20.70 15.24
C TRP A 331 14.40 -20.67 13.83
N PHE A 332 15.26 -21.64 13.53
CA PHE A 332 15.93 -21.77 12.24
C PHE A 332 16.33 -23.23 11.97
N THR A 333 16.76 -23.52 10.75
CA THR A 333 17.20 -24.84 10.30
C THR A 333 18.53 -24.70 9.55
N PHE A 334 19.11 -25.78 9.04
CA PHE A 334 20.16 -25.65 8.03
C PHE A 334 19.58 -25.13 6.71
N ASP A 335 20.39 -24.37 5.95
CA ASP A 335 20.07 -24.02 4.56
C ASP A 335 20.97 -24.82 3.60
N PRO A 336 20.42 -25.80 2.86
CA PRO A 336 21.18 -26.56 1.88
C PRO A 336 21.85 -25.71 0.79
N CYS A 337 21.33 -24.51 0.50
CA CYS A 337 21.91 -23.60 -0.48
C CYS A 337 23.15 -22.86 0.08
N LEU A 338 23.27 -22.77 1.40
CA LEU A 338 24.41 -22.16 2.09
C LEU A 338 25.46 -23.19 2.54
N GLY A 339 25.21 -24.48 2.36
CA GLY A 339 26.13 -25.56 2.71
C GLY A 339 27.21 -25.84 1.65
N GLY A 340 28.27 -26.55 2.07
CA GLY A 340 29.29 -27.09 1.18
C GLY A 340 28.78 -28.22 0.27
N PRO A 341 29.49 -28.55 -0.82
CA PRO A 341 29.11 -29.66 -1.68
C PRO A 341 29.19 -30.99 -0.92
N ASP A 342 28.38 -31.97 -1.34
CA ASP A 342 28.35 -33.34 -0.78
C ASP A 342 27.86 -33.47 0.67
N LEU A 343 27.16 -32.45 1.17
CA LEU A 343 26.39 -32.53 2.42
C LEU A 343 25.01 -33.16 2.17
N ASN A 344 24.61 -34.06 3.05
CA ASN A 344 23.30 -34.68 3.07
C ASN A 344 22.48 -34.12 4.23
N PHE A 345 21.36 -33.48 3.91
CA PHE A 345 20.43 -32.91 4.89
C PHE A 345 19.20 -33.82 5.06
N SER A 346 18.59 -33.81 6.25
CA SER A 346 17.29 -34.45 6.49
C SER A 346 16.15 -33.71 5.77
N GLU A 347 14.98 -34.33 5.67
CA GLU A 347 13.80 -33.73 4.99
C GLU A 347 13.34 -32.41 5.63
N ASP A 348 13.53 -32.26 6.94
CA ASP A 348 13.21 -31.05 7.71
C ASP A 348 14.38 -30.06 7.82
N ASN A 349 15.53 -30.37 7.20
CA ASN A 349 16.78 -29.61 7.30
C ASN A 349 17.30 -29.40 8.74
N CYS A 350 16.92 -30.24 9.70
CA CYS A 350 17.43 -30.16 11.07
C CYS A 350 18.71 -30.98 11.25
N SER A 351 18.96 -31.98 10.42
CA SER A 351 20.14 -32.85 10.54
C SER A 351 21.03 -32.73 9.32
N VAL A 352 22.35 -32.84 9.53
CA VAL A 352 23.35 -32.84 8.47
C VAL A 352 24.37 -33.95 8.67
N SER A 353 24.77 -34.57 7.56
CA SER A 353 25.79 -35.61 7.49
C SER A 353 26.64 -35.46 6.22
N CYS A 354 27.80 -36.10 6.20
CA CYS A 354 28.65 -36.15 5.01
C CYS A 354 29.25 -37.56 4.84
N GLU A 355 29.40 -38.00 3.59
CA GLU A 355 30.07 -39.28 3.27
C GLU A 355 31.53 -39.09 2.84
N GLY A 356 31.92 -37.86 2.51
CA GLY A 356 33.27 -37.50 2.07
C GLY A 356 34.27 -37.40 3.22
N TYR A 357 35.53 -37.71 2.94
CA TYR A 357 36.62 -37.63 3.94
C TYR A 357 37.04 -36.18 4.26
N GLU A 358 36.78 -35.26 3.33
CA GLU A 358 37.04 -33.84 3.54
C GLU A 358 35.94 -33.21 4.39
N HIS A 359 36.32 -32.18 5.16
CA HIS A 359 35.33 -31.40 5.91
C HIS A 359 34.49 -30.55 4.98
N ARG A 360 33.21 -30.44 5.33
CA ARG A 360 32.23 -29.59 4.66
C ARG A 360 31.49 -28.76 5.69
N VAL A 361 31.37 -27.46 5.43
CA VAL A 361 30.67 -26.51 6.32
C VAL A 361 29.19 -26.45 5.95
N ALA A 362 28.31 -26.67 6.93
CA ALA A 362 26.89 -26.39 6.86
C ALA A 362 26.59 -25.09 7.62
N LEU A 363 25.67 -24.26 7.07
CA LEU A 363 25.24 -23.00 7.67
C LEU A 363 23.75 -23.05 8.01
N GLY A 364 23.37 -22.38 9.10
CA GLY A 364 21.98 -22.11 9.44
C GLY A 364 21.31 -21.17 8.43
N SER A 365 19.98 -21.19 8.38
CA SER A 365 19.17 -20.38 7.46
C SER A 365 19.02 -18.92 7.89
N VAL A 366 19.42 -18.58 9.12
CA VAL A 366 19.26 -17.25 9.70
C VAL A 366 20.61 -16.69 10.15
N GLY A 367 20.88 -15.43 9.81
CA GLY A 367 22.05 -14.68 10.25
C GLY A 367 21.70 -13.69 11.36
N PHE A 368 22.56 -13.59 12.36
CA PHE A 368 22.38 -12.75 13.53
C PHE A 368 23.35 -11.56 13.52
N SER A 369 22.83 -10.36 13.77
CA SER A 369 23.61 -9.11 13.88
C SER A 369 23.42 -8.35 15.19
N ARG A 370 22.50 -8.80 16.05
CA ARG A 370 22.16 -8.20 17.35
C ARG A 370 21.53 -9.22 18.28
N GLY A 371 21.60 -9.00 19.59
CA GLY A 371 20.93 -9.81 20.61
C GLY A 371 21.74 -11.04 21.01
N VAL A 372 21.13 -11.84 21.89
CA VAL A 372 21.71 -13.06 22.44
C VAL A 372 21.00 -14.26 21.86
N HIS A 373 21.76 -15.19 21.28
CA HIS A 373 21.22 -16.36 20.58
C HIS A 373 21.92 -17.63 21.06
N TYR A 374 21.13 -18.67 21.34
CA TYR A 374 21.62 -19.98 21.75
C TYR A 374 21.00 -21.09 20.91
N TRP A 375 21.83 -22.05 20.51
CA TRP A 375 21.40 -23.26 19.82
C TRP A 375 22.33 -24.41 20.16
N GLU A 376 21.86 -25.62 19.91
CA GLU A 376 22.57 -26.84 20.25
C GLU A 376 22.68 -27.80 19.08
N PHE A 377 23.73 -28.61 19.08
CA PHE A 377 23.91 -29.72 18.16
C PHE A 377 23.96 -31.03 18.94
N SER A 378 23.02 -31.94 18.68
CA SER A 378 23.10 -33.31 19.15
C SER A 378 23.93 -34.15 18.21
N ILE A 379 24.82 -34.96 18.77
CA ILE A 379 25.69 -35.85 18.00
C ILE A 379 25.00 -37.19 17.79
N ASP A 380 24.43 -37.39 16.60
CA ASP A 380 23.67 -38.59 16.27
C ASP A 380 24.58 -39.78 15.93
N ARG A 381 25.70 -39.50 15.26
CA ARG A 381 26.72 -40.50 14.90
C ARG A 381 28.11 -39.89 15.00
N TYR A 382 29.04 -40.65 15.58
CA TYR A 382 30.42 -40.23 15.78
C TYR A 382 31.37 -41.43 15.70
N ASP A 383 31.91 -41.67 14.50
CA ASP A 383 32.85 -42.76 14.24
C ASP A 383 34.31 -42.36 14.56
N ALA A 384 35.24 -43.32 14.53
CA ALA A 384 36.67 -43.03 14.71
C ALA A 384 37.23 -42.17 13.54
N ASP A 385 38.19 -41.28 13.85
CA ASP A 385 38.82 -40.32 12.92
C ASP A 385 37.88 -39.21 12.39
N THR A 386 36.86 -38.85 13.18
CA THR A 386 36.01 -37.67 12.93
C THR A 386 36.36 -36.53 13.89
N ASP A 387 36.45 -35.34 13.31
CA ASP A 387 37.02 -34.14 13.94
C ASP A 387 36.08 -32.94 13.70
N PRO A 388 34.84 -32.94 14.22
CA PRO A 388 33.88 -31.89 13.93
C PRO A 388 34.31 -30.54 14.51
N SER A 389 33.76 -29.47 13.95
CA SER A 389 33.92 -28.12 14.51
C SER A 389 32.59 -27.39 14.50
N PHE A 390 32.24 -26.78 15.62
CA PHE A 390 30.96 -26.11 15.85
C PHE A 390 31.20 -24.63 16.10
N GLY A 391 30.33 -23.74 15.63
CA GLY A 391 30.45 -22.31 15.94
C GLY A 391 29.65 -21.44 15.01
N ILE A 392 30.27 -20.34 14.57
CA ILE A 392 29.66 -19.32 13.74
C ILE A 392 30.52 -19.00 12.53
N ALA A 393 29.89 -18.48 11.47
CA ALA A 393 30.59 -18.09 10.26
C ALA A 393 29.98 -16.86 9.59
N ARG A 394 30.76 -16.20 8.73
CA ARG A 394 30.20 -15.32 7.71
C ARG A 394 29.56 -16.16 6.59
N ILE A 395 28.61 -15.55 5.87
CA ILE A 395 27.91 -16.22 4.75
C ILE A 395 28.87 -16.69 3.64
N ASP A 396 29.99 -15.99 3.47
CA ASP A 396 31.01 -16.24 2.46
C ASP A 396 32.21 -17.05 2.97
N VAL A 397 32.04 -17.76 4.09
CA VAL A 397 33.01 -18.76 4.60
C VAL A 397 33.31 -19.82 3.54
N THR A 398 34.55 -20.30 3.54
CA THR A 398 35.04 -21.38 2.68
C THR A 398 34.42 -22.70 3.13
N LYS A 399 33.68 -23.35 2.24
CA LYS A 399 32.78 -24.46 2.60
C LYS A 399 33.39 -25.86 2.41
N ASP A 400 34.51 -25.95 1.71
CA ASP A 400 35.27 -27.17 1.38
C ASP A 400 36.43 -27.44 2.35
N GLN A 401 36.34 -26.94 3.58
CA GLN A 401 37.33 -27.16 4.64
C GLN A 401 36.68 -27.19 6.03
N MET A 402 37.50 -27.42 7.05
CA MET A 402 37.06 -27.39 8.45
C MET A 402 36.75 -25.94 8.87
N LEU A 403 35.64 -25.75 9.59
CA LEU A 403 35.19 -24.43 10.04
C LEU A 403 36.23 -23.81 10.98
N GLY A 404 36.68 -22.58 10.70
CA GLY A 404 37.71 -21.87 11.48
C GLY A 404 39.11 -21.91 10.85
N LYS A 405 39.30 -22.64 9.74
CA LYS A 405 40.56 -22.61 8.97
C LYS A 405 40.77 -21.32 8.19
N ASP A 406 39.71 -20.65 7.75
CA ASP A 406 39.79 -19.30 7.20
C ASP A 406 39.51 -18.23 8.28
N ASP A 407 39.61 -16.97 7.87
CA ASP A 407 39.32 -15.79 8.68
C ASP A 407 37.82 -15.46 8.76
N LYS A 408 36.95 -16.36 8.30
CA LYS A 408 35.50 -16.16 8.22
C LYS A 408 34.70 -17.10 9.11
N GLY A 409 35.34 -18.11 9.68
CA GLY A 409 34.76 -19.01 10.69
C GLY A 409 35.37 -18.80 12.07
N TRP A 410 34.55 -18.90 13.10
CA TRP A 410 34.95 -18.96 14.52
C TRP A 410 34.35 -20.23 15.10
N SER A 411 35.17 -21.14 15.58
CA SER A 411 34.69 -22.46 15.98
C SER A 411 35.41 -23.03 17.19
N MET A 412 34.78 -24.03 17.77
CA MET A 412 35.42 -24.99 18.65
C MET A 412 35.60 -26.30 17.89
N TYR A 413 36.86 -26.67 17.66
CA TYR A 413 37.26 -28.01 17.25
C TYR A 413 37.25 -28.92 18.48
N ILE A 414 36.63 -30.10 18.39
CA ILE A 414 36.47 -31.01 19.53
C ILE A 414 36.61 -32.48 19.12
N ASP A 415 37.43 -33.22 19.87
CA ASP A 415 37.66 -34.65 19.72
C ASP A 415 37.04 -35.45 20.91
N LYS A 416 37.38 -36.74 21.03
CA LYS A 416 36.90 -37.63 22.12
C LYS A 416 37.35 -37.23 23.53
N GLN A 417 38.37 -36.41 23.66
CA GLN A 417 39.06 -36.13 24.91
C GLN A 417 39.14 -34.63 25.23
N ARG A 418 39.17 -33.77 24.21
CA ARG A 418 39.57 -32.37 24.36
C ARG A 418 39.03 -31.49 23.23
N SER A 419 38.99 -30.18 23.51
CA SER A 419 38.63 -29.14 22.55
C SER A 419 39.66 -28.02 22.46
N TRP A 420 39.59 -27.27 21.36
CA TRP A 420 40.33 -26.03 21.11
C TRP A 420 39.46 -25.05 20.35
N PHE A 421 39.68 -23.76 20.59
CA PHE A 421 39.10 -22.71 19.76
C PHE A 421 39.93 -22.52 18.49
N MET A 422 39.26 -22.34 17.35
CA MET A 422 39.89 -22.21 16.05
C MET A 422 39.32 -21.04 15.24
N HIS A 423 40.22 -20.20 14.73
CA HIS A 423 39.93 -19.09 13.82
C HIS A 423 41.18 -18.76 13.00
N ALA A 424 41.05 -18.48 11.71
CA ALA A 424 42.17 -18.17 10.80
C ALA A 424 43.30 -19.23 10.85
N ASN A 425 42.93 -20.51 10.96
CA ASN A 425 43.84 -21.66 11.10
C ASN A 425 44.74 -21.63 12.35
N MET A 426 44.45 -20.74 13.31
CA MET A 426 45.11 -20.68 14.60
C MET A 426 44.27 -21.43 15.63
N HIS A 427 44.94 -22.26 16.44
CA HIS A 427 44.32 -22.97 17.56
C HIS A 427 44.72 -22.28 18.86
N ASP A 428 43.74 -22.04 19.74
CA ASP A 428 43.96 -21.46 21.06
C ASP A 428 43.17 -22.23 22.13
N GLN A 429 43.60 -22.07 23.38
CA GLN A 429 42.94 -22.55 24.60
C GLN A 429 42.44 -23.99 24.55
N ARG A 430 43.33 -24.91 24.92
CA ARG A 430 42.99 -26.32 25.08
C ARG A 430 42.16 -26.54 26.35
N THR A 431 41.00 -27.18 26.21
CA THR A 431 40.13 -27.58 27.33
C THR A 431 39.93 -29.10 27.33
N GLU A 432 39.95 -29.71 28.52
CA GLU A 432 39.62 -31.14 28.67
C GLU A 432 38.11 -31.34 28.61
N GLY A 433 37.68 -32.53 28.18
CA GLY A 433 36.27 -32.81 27.90
C GLY A 433 36.06 -32.87 26.40
N GLY A 434 35.55 -34.01 25.94
CA GLY A 434 35.33 -34.29 24.53
C GLY A 434 33.90 -34.76 24.30
N ILE A 435 33.67 -35.21 23.07
CA ILE A 435 32.34 -35.63 22.61
C ILE A 435 32.24 -37.14 22.39
N GLN A 436 31.01 -37.65 22.51
CA GLN A 436 30.63 -38.98 22.09
C GLN A 436 29.24 -38.96 21.44
N GLN A 437 28.80 -40.10 20.91
CA GLN A 437 27.43 -40.23 20.43
C GLN A 437 26.43 -39.94 21.56
N GLY A 438 25.45 -39.08 21.28
CA GLY A 438 24.46 -38.60 22.24
C GLY A 438 24.91 -37.39 23.07
N THR A 439 26.12 -36.86 22.85
CA THR A 439 26.56 -35.59 23.44
C THR A 439 25.90 -34.40 22.73
N THR A 440 25.59 -33.36 23.50
CA THR A 440 25.08 -32.09 22.99
C THR A 440 26.16 -31.01 23.06
N VAL A 441 26.33 -30.26 21.97
CA VAL A 441 27.25 -29.11 21.89
C VAL A 441 26.44 -27.83 21.71
N GLY A 442 26.46 -26.96 22.72
CA GLY A 442 25.80 -25.65 22.70
C GLY A 442 26.71 -24.53 22.20
N VAL A 443 26.12 -23.58 21.50
CA VAL A 443 26.79 -22.36 21.01
C VAL A 443 25.98 -21.15 21.47
N LEU A 444 26.62 -20.29 22.27
CA LEU A 444 26.04 -19.04 22.75
C LEU A 444 26.72 -17.86 22.06
N LEU A 445 25.96 -17.16 21.22
CA LEU A 445 26.39 -15.94 20.54
C LEU A 445 25.74 -14.74 21.21
N ASP A 446 26.52 -13.98 21.99
CA ASP A 446 26.08 -12.74 22.62
C ASP A 446 26.60 -11.55 21.80
N LEU A 447 25.77 -11.00 20.92
CA LEU A 447 26.14 -9.84 20.10
C LEU A 447 25.96 -8.52 20.82
N ASP A 448 25.36 -8.51 22.01
CA ASP A 448 25.25 -7.32 22.85
C ASP A 448 26.57 -7.08 23.60
N ARG A 449 27.26 -8.16 23.99
CA ARG A 449 28.62 -8.15 24.56
C ARG A 449 29.73 -8.46 23.55
N HIS A 450 29.36 -8.82 22.32
CA HIS A 450 30.27 -9.23 21.23
C HIS A 450 31.13 -10.46 21.57
N GLN A 451 30.53 -11.49 22.17
CA GLN A 451 31.20 -12.68 22.69
C GLN A 451 30.63 -13.98 22.10
N LEU A 452 31.47 -15.02 22.02
CA LEU A 452 31.09 -16.39 21.67
C LEU A 452 31.55 -17.37 22.75
N SER A 453 30.65 -18.22 23.20
CA SER A 453 30.90 -19.25 24.22
C SER A 453 30.35 -20.61 23.77
N PHE A 454 30.95 -21.69 24.28
CA PHE A 454 30.60 -23.06 23.92
C PHE A 454 30.27 -23.88 25.16
N TYR A 455 29.34 -24.82 24.99
CA TYR A 455 28.87 -25.71 26.06
C TYR A 455 28.89 -27.15 25.58
N VAL A 456 29.16 -28.10 26.49
CA VAL A 456 29.06 -29.54 26.23
C VAL A 456 28.20 -30.16 27.32
N ASN A 457 27.04 -30.70 26.94
CA ASN A 457 26.00 -31.18 27.85
C ASN A 457 25.63 -30.14 28.93
N GLU A 458 25.29 -28.93 28.49
CA GLU A 458 24.89 -27.79 29.34
C GLU A 458 26.01 -27.19 30.22
N GLU A 459 27.19 -27.78 30.26
CA GLU A 459 28.34 -27.27 31.01
C GLU A 459 29.28 -26.43 30.12
N PRO A 460 29.82 -25.29 30.60
CA PRO A 460 30.77 -24.47 29.83
C PRO A 460 32.02 -25.26 29.40
N GLN A 461 32.30 -25.30 28.09
CA GLN A 461 33.46 -26.00 27.51
C GLN A 461 34.62 -25.03 27.30
N GLY A 462 35.17 -24.51 28.39
CA GLY A 462 36.24 -23.52 28.41
C GLY A 462 35.73 -22.12 28.79
N PRO A 463 36.60 -21.09 28.79
CA PRO A 463 36.19 -19.71 29.00
C PRO A 463 35.53 -19.13 27.74
N ILE A 464 35.20 -17.83 27.74
CA ILE A 464 34.73 -17.11 26.55
C ILE A 464 35.73 -17.29 25.41
N ALA A 465 35.26 -17.84 24.29
CA ALA A 465 36.11 -18.30 23.20
C ALA A 465 36.60 -17.15 22.31
N PHE A 466 35.70 -16.22 21.98
CA PHE A 466 36.01 -15.09 21.10
C PHE A 466 35.34 -13.81 21.59
N HIS A 467 35.98 -12.68 21.30
CA HIS A 467 35.54 -11.33 21.61
C HIS A 467 35.54 -10.47 20.35
N ASP A 468 35.02 -9.24 20.43
CA ASP A 468 35.03 -8.25 19.35
C ASP A 468 34.34 -8.73 18.06
N LEU A 469 33.27 -9.52 18.21
CA LEU A 469 32.45 -10.04 17.11
C LEU A 469 31.46 -8.99 16.59
N TYR A 470 31.81 -8.34 15.48
CA TYR A 470 30.96 -7.34 14.82
C TYR A 470 30.41 -7.81 13.47
N GLY A 471 29.16 -7.50 13.15
CA GLY A 471 28.51 -7.79 11.86
C GLY A 471 27.57 -8.99 11.93
N VAL A 472 27.26 -9.59 10.77
CA VAL A 472 26.31 -10.71 10.67
C VAL A 472 27.05 -12.06 10.78
N PHE A 473 26.51 -12.98 11.57
CA PHE A 473 27.05 -14.32 11.77
C PHE A 473 25.95 -15.37 11.64
N TYR A 474 26.29 -16.49 11.00
CA TYR A 474 25.42 -17.64 10.82
C TYR A 474 25.88 -18.79 11.72
N PRO A 475 24.96 -19.53 12.36
CA PRO A 475 25.25 -20.82 12.96
C PRO A 475 25.95 -21.74 11.96
N ALA A 476 27.03 -22.39 12.38
CA ALA A 476 27.87 -23.17 11.49
C ALA A 476 28.39 -24.45 12.15
N VAL A 477 28.49 -25.50 11.35
CA VAL A 477 29.14 -26.75 11.74
C VAL A 477 29.91 -27.31 10.55
N SER A 478 31.12 -27.83 10.78
CA SER A 478 31.82 -28.63 9.78
C SER A 478 31.82 -30.10 10.14
N VAL A 479 31.30 -30.92 9.22
CA VAL A 479 31.21 -32.38 9.35
C VAL A 479 32.01 -33.08 8.25
N ASN A 480 32.41 -34.32 8.50
CA ASN A 480 33.07 -35.20 7.54
C ASN A 480 32.53 -36.64 7.71
N ARG A 481 33.08 -37.59 6.95
CA ARG A 481 32.65 -38.98 6.92
C ARG A 481 32.51 -39.60 8.31
N GLY A 482 31.33 -40.13 8.61
CA GLY A 482 31.08 -40.85 9.87
C GLY A 482 30.58 -39.95 11.01
N MET A 483 30.34 -38.67 10.71
CA MET A 483 29.69 -37.71 11.60
C MET A 483 28.28 -37.39 11.08
N SER A 484 27.29 -37.39 11.97
CA SER A 484 25.99 -36.76 11.72
C SER A 484 25.53 -36.02 12.96
N VAL A 485 24.95 -34.83 12.75
CA VAL A 485 24.48 -33.97 13.83
C VAL A 485 23.08 -33.47 13.54
N THR A 486 22.33 -33.21 14.61
CA THR A 486 21.00 -32.60 14.57
C THR A 486 21.04 -31.27 15.31
N LEU A 487 20.56 -30.21 14.66
CA LEU A 487 20.45 -28.86 15.18
C LEU A 487 19.16 -28.68 15.99
N HIS A 488 19.27 -28.07 17.15
CA HIS A 488 18.18 -27.69 18.03
C HIS A 488 18.19 -26.17 18.23
N THR A 489 17.06 -25.53 17.94
CA THR A 489 16.88 -24.08 17.99
C THR A 489 15.69 -23.72 18.87
N ALA A 490 15.34 -22.43 18.94
CA ALA A 490 14.30 -21.91 19.83
C ALA A 490 14.58 -22.25 21.30
N LEU A 491 15.85 -22.10 21.70
CA LEU A 491 16.32 -22.36 23.05
C LEU A 491 16.67 -21.05 23.74
N ASP A 492 16.37 -20.97 25.03
CA ASP A 492 16.86 -19.90 25.89
C ASP A 492 18.37 -20.03 26.11
N ALA A 493 19.05 -18.90 26.26
CA ALA A 493 20.46 -18.90 26.64
C ALA A 493 20.63 -19.54 28.04
N PRO A 494 21.70 -20.32 28.26
CA PRO A 494 22.03 -20.83 29.58
C PRO A 494 22.12 -19.68 30.59
N SER A 495 21.42 -19.80 31.71
CA SER A 495 21.51 -18.81 32.78
C SER A 495 22.86 -18.94 33.50
N ASP A 496 23.57 -17.82 33.67
CA ASP A 496 24.72 -17.77 34.58
C ASP A 496 24.20 -18.10 35.99
N THR A 497 24.38 -19.33 36.45
CA THR A 497 24.15 -19.72 37.84
C THR A 497 25.30 -19.20 38.69
N ASP A 498 25.40 -17.88 38.82
CA ASP A 498 26.33 -17.20 39.73
C ASP A 498 25.66 -15.98 40.40
N GLU A 499 24.39 -16.12 40.79
CA GLU A 499 23.78 -15.29 41.84
C GLU A 499 23.24 -16.19 42.97
N THR A 500 24.13 -16.64 43.86
CA THR A 500 23.79 -16.99 45.25
C THR A 500 24.75 -16.38 46.24
#